data_AF-A0AAU1HG86-F1
#
_entry.id   AF-A0AAU1HG86-F1
#
_cell.length_a   1.000
_cell.length_b   1.000
_cell.length_c   1.000
_cell.angle_alpha   90.00
_cell.angle_beta   90.00
_cell.angle_gamma   90.00
#
_symmetry.space_group_name_H-M   'P 1'
#
loop_
_entity.id
_entity.type
_entity.pdbx_description
1 polymer ?
#
loop_
_entity_poly.entity_id
_entity_poly.type
_entity_poly.pdbx_seq_one_letter_code
_entity_poly.pdbx_strand_id
1 'polypeptide(L)'
;MTDLPCPVRGVTVRVLMGIGACGPYAHVVTDFEPPGAGGGFELFSAVPERRLPAELLPALRAGLLEGLDGVAAAVLVTDGTFHEVDSSEFGYRIAGVQAGRAALVGAGLLPPEEGDALRWATWPGRGDPARAGKRGGRAS
;
A
#
# COMPACT_ATOMS: atom_id res chain seq x y z
N MET A 1 5.04 9.63 20.23
CA MET A 1 5.29 9.23 18.83
C MET A 1 5.26 7.71 18.84
N THR A 2 4.28 7.12 18.18
CA THR A 2 4.14 5.65 18.10
C THR A 2 5.00 5.18 16.93
N ASP A 3 5.94 4.29 17.21
CA ASP A 3 6.76 3.59 16.23
C ASP A 3 6.07 2.31 15.78
N LEU A 4 6.39 1.87 14.55
CA LEU A 4 5.90 0.59 14.04
C LEU A 4 6.53 -0.56 14.87
N PRO A 5 5.76 -1.39 15.58
CA PRO A 5 6.32 -2.36 16.54
C PRO A 5 7.00 -3.56 15.87
N CYS A 6 6.66 -3.86 14.61
CA CYS A 6 7.25 -4.95 13.85
C CYS A 6 7.36 -4.62 12.35
N PRO A 7 8.37 -5.17 11.65
CA PRO A 7 8.51 -5.00 10.21
C PRO A 7 7.38 -5.72 9.46
N VAL A 8 6.73 -5.04 8.53
CA VAL A 8 5.72 -5.59 7.62
C VAL A 8 6.23 -5.49 6.18
N ARG A 9 6.80 -6.59 5.68
CA ARG A 9 7.36 -6.68 4.33
C ARG A 9 6.32 -7.21 3.34
N GLY A 10 6.46 -6.90 2.05
CA GLY A 10 5.67 -7.43 0.96
C GLY A 10 4.24 -6.86 0.88
N VAL A 11 4.01 -5.63 1.35
CA VAL A 11 2.70 -4.98 1.21
C VAL A 11 2.52 -4.58 -0.24
N THR A 12 1.69 -5.31 -0.96
CA THR A 12 1.35 -5.08 -2.36
C THR A 12 0.00 -4.39 -2.44
N VAL A 13 -0.04 -3.19 -3.02
CA VAL A 13 -1.27 -2.43 -3.23
C VAL A 13 -1.53 -2.26 -4.72
N ARG A 14 -2.71 -2.73 -5.14
CA ARG A 14 -3.17 -2.72 -6.52
C ARG A 14 -4.53 -2.03 -6.60
N VAL A 15 -4.50 -0.72 -6.83
CA VAL A 15 -5.71 0.07 -7.06
C VAL A 15 -6.14 -0.12 -8.51
N LEU A 16 -7.23 -0.87 -8.66
CA LEU A 16 -7.92 -1.12 -9.92
C LEU A 16 -9.39 -0.74 -9.71
N MET A 17 -9.80 0.40 -10.26
CA MET A 17 -11.21 0.81 -10.32
C MET A 17 -11.74 0.44 -11.72
N GLY A 18 -12.48 -0.67 -11.86
CA GLY A 18 -13.30 -0.96 -13.06
C GLY A 18 -14.64 -0.22 -12.97
N ILE A 19 -15.43 0.05 -14.02
CA ILE A 19 -15.55 -0.49 -15.39
C ILE A 19 -15.99 0.71 -16.27
N GLY A 20 -15.09 1.29 -17.08
CA GLY A 20 -15.43 2.43 -17.94
C GLY A 20 -14.33 3.49 -18.01
N ALA A 21 -13.27 3.18 -18.78
CA ALA A 21 -12.28 4.07 -19.41
C ALA A 21 -11.59 5.23 -18.63
N CYS A 22 -11.94 5.58 -17.39
CA CYS A 22 -11.40 6.78 -16.71
C CYS A 22 -11.19 6.61 -15.19
N GLY A 23 -10.88 5.41 -14.70
CA GLY A 23 -10.60 5.17 -13.27
C GLY A 23 -9.10 5.28 -12.95
N PRO A 24 -8.69 5.82 -11.80
CA PRO A 24 -7.28 5.92 -11.45
C PRO A 24 -6.68 4.52 -11.24
N TYR A 25 -5.68 4.17 -12.05
CA TYR A 25 -4.84 2.99 -11.88
C TYR A 25 -3.64 3.33 -11.00
N ALA A 26 -3.34 2.48 -10.01
CA ALA A 26 -2.05 2.54 -9.31
C ALA A 26 -1.63 1.15 -8.84
N HIS A 27 -0.35 0.81 -9.03
CA HIS A 27 0.22 -0.43 -8.52
C HIS A 27 1.60 -0.17 -7.93
N VAL A 28 1.73 -0.44 -6.64
CA VAL A 28 2.97 -0.31 -5.87
C VAL A 28 3.16 -1.50 -4.95
N VAL A 29 4.42 -1.89 -4.78
CA VAL A 29 4.86 -2.88 -3.79
C VAL A 29 5.80 -2.15 -2.84
N THR A 30 5.42 -2.18 -1.57
CA THR A 30 6.07 -1.42 -0.51
C THR A 30 6.39 -2.33 0.68
N ASP A 31 7.60 -2.19 1.20
CA ASP A 31 8.02 -2.82 2.43
C ASP A 31 8.05 -1.77 3.54
N PHE A 32 7.46 -2.10 4.69
CA PHE A 32 7.44 -1.25 5.87
C PHE A 32 8.36 -1.84 6.94
N GLU A 33 9.26 -1.01 7.45
CA GLU A 33 10.18 -1.37 8.52
C GLU A 33 10.04 -0.35 9.66
N PRO A 34 10.20 -0.75 10.94
CA PRO A 34 10.36 0.18 12.03
C PRO A 34 11.41 1.25 11.70
N PRO A 35 11.15 2.52 12.04
CA PRO A 35 12.11 3.57 11.83
C PRO A 35 13.34 3.31 12.71
N GLY A 36 14.53 3.58 12.18
CA GLY A 36 15.77 3.49 12.95
C GLY A 36 15.78 4.42 14.16
N ALA A 37 16.81 4.27 15.02
CA ALA A 37 17.05 5.13 16.18
C ALA A 37 17.27 6.59 15.76
N GLY A 38 16.18 7.33 15.62
CA GLY A 38 16.12 8.62 14.91
C GLY A 38 14.68 9.08 14.67
N GLY A 39 13.71 8.15 14.67
CA GLY A 39 12.29 8.44 14.86
C GLY A 39 11.70 9.34 13.78
N GLY A 40 11.37 8.77 12.62
CA GLY A 40 10.80 9.55 11.52
C GLY A 40 10.07 8.70 10.49
N PHE A 41 9.38 9.39 9.58
CA PHE A 41 8.85 8.80 8.36
C PHE A 41 9.88 8.97 7.24
N GLU A 42 10.35 7.85 6.68
CA GLU A 42 11.27 7.85 5.55
C GLU A 42 10.66 7.06 4.38
N LEU A 43 10.77 7.60 3.16
CA LEU A 43 10.33 6.95 1.94
C LEU A 43 11.54 6.76 1.03
N PHE A 44 11.87 5.51 0.75
CA PHE A 44 12.94 5.09 -0.16
C PHE A 44 12.31 4.48 -1.42
N SER A 45 12.85 4.81 -2.60
CA SER A 45 12.46 4.19 -3.86
C SER A 45 13.62 3.34 -4.38
N ALA A 46 13.42 2.04 -4.54
CA ALA A 46 14.32 1.15 -5.27
C ALA A 46 13.90 0.97 -6.74
N VAL A 47 12.79 1.59 -7.15
CA VAL A 47 12.23 1.46 -8.50
C VAL A 47 12.86 2.51 -9.42
N PRO A 48 13.29 2.13 -10.64
CA PRO A 48 13.83 3.09 -11.59
C PRO A 48 12.74 4.04 -12.12
N GLU A 49 13.11 5.29 -12.40
CA GLU A 49 12.19 6.36 -12.85
C GLU A 49 11.35 5.98 -14.08
N ARG A 50 11.90 5.13 -14.95
CA ARG A 50 11.19 4.57 -16.12
C ARG A 50 9.92 3.77 -15.77
N ARG A 51 9.83 3.25 -14.55
CA ARG A 51 8.69 2.46 -14.05
C ARG A 51 7.82 3.27 -13.09
N LEU A 52 8.44 4.15 -12.30
CA LEU A 52 7.76 5.01 -11.35
C LEU A 52 8.39 6.41 -11.41
N PRO A 53 7.72 7.39 -12.04
CA PRO A 53 8.20 8.76 -12.07
C PRO A 53 8.40 9.33 -10.66
N ALA A 54 9.51 10.05 -10.45
CA ALA A 54 9.79 10.71 -9.17
C ALA A 54 8.71 11.75 -8.80
N GLU A 55 8.00 12.30 -9.79
CA GLU A 55 6.87 13.22 -9.61
C GLU A 55 5.70 12.61 -8.81
N LEU A 56 5.56 11.28 -8.81
CA LEU A 56 4.50 10.58 -8.07
C LEU A 56 4.90 10.22 -6.64
N LEU A 57 6.20 10.25 -6.31
CA LEU A 57 6.70 9.96 -4.96
C LEU A 57 6.10 10.90 -3.90
N PRO A 58 5.96 12.22 -4.13
CA PRO A 58 5.26 13.12 -3.21
C PRO A 58 3.80 12.72 -2.96
N ALA A 59 3.07 12.31 -4.01
CA ALA A 59 1.68 11.89 -3.90
C ALA A 59 1.56 10.58 -3.08
N LEU A 60 2.45 9.63 -3.33
CA LEU A 60 2.56 8.40 -2.54
C LEU A 60 2.91 8.70 -1.07
N ARG A 61 3.89 9.58 -0.83
CA ARG A 61 4.29 10.03 0.51
C ARG A 61 3.13 10.65 1.27
N ALA A 62 2.37 11.54 0.64
CA ALA A 62 1.20 12.16 1.27
C ALA A 62 0.16 11.11 1.67
N GLY A 63 -0.11 10.13 0.79
CA GLY A 63 -1.00 9.02 1.08
C GLY A 63 -0.51 8.14 2.23
N LEU A 64 0.78 7.81 2.25
CA LEU A 64 1.37 7.01 3.33
C LEU A 64 1.27 7.72 4.69
N LEU A 65 1.57 9.02 4.73
CA LEU A 65 1.43 9.83 5.95
C LEU A 65 0.00 9.86 6.47
N GLU A 66 -0.97 10.00 5.56
CA GLU A 66 -2.40 9.96 5.88
C GLU A 66 -2.85 8.57 6.37
N GLY A 67 -2.31 7.49 5.77
CA GLY A 67 -2.62 6.12 6.17
C GLY A 67 -1.97 5.67 7.48
N LEU A 68 -0.78 6.18 7.78
CA LEU A 68 -0.02 5.87 9.00
C LEU A 68 -0.50 6.67 10.22
N ASP A 69 -1.32 7.72 10.04
CA ASP A 69 -1.89 8.55 11.11
C ASP A 69 -0.87 9.01 12.18
N GLY A 70 0.31 9.43 11.72
CA GLY A 70 1.39 9.89 12.60
C GLY A 70 2.29 8.80 13.19
N VAL A 71 2.15 7.55 12.74
CA VAL A 71 3.09 6.45 13.05
C VAL A 71 4.36 6.61 12.22
N ALA A 72 5.50 6.56 12.89
CA ALA A 72 6.81 6.62 12.23
C ALA A 72 7.15 5.25 11.63
N ALA A 73 7.51 5.23 10.35
CA ALA A 73 7.88 4.02 9.61
C ALA A 73 8.85 4.35 8.47
N ALA A 74 9.78 3.43 8.19
CA ALA A 74 10.58 3.45 6.98
C ALA A 74 9.85 2.63 5.90
N VAL A 75 9.58 3.27 4.76
CA VAL A 75 8.86 2.67 3.63
C VAL A 75 9.82 2.53 2.46
N LEU A 76 10.00 1.32 1.96
CA LEU A 76 10.80 1.03 0.77
C LEU A 76 9.88 0.57 -0.37
N VAL A 77 9.83 1.35 -1.45
CA VAL A 77 9.15 0.95 -2.69
C VAL A 77 10.07 0.01 -3.45
N THR A 78 9.71 -1.27 -3.49
CA THR A 78 10.51 -2.34 -4.13
C THR A 78 10.12 -2.57 -5.58
N ASP A 79 8.82 -2.43 -5.90
CA ASP A 79 8.32 -2.49 -7.26
C ASP A 79 7.13 -1.54 -7.46
N GLY A 80 6.88 -1.16 -8.71
CA GLY A 80 5.81 -0.26 -9.07
C GLY A 80 5.58 -0.28 -10.57
N THR A 81 4.32 -0.12 -10.98
CA THR A 81 3.97 0.03 -12.39
C THR A 81 3.11 1.26 -12.59
N PHE A 82 3.59 2.13 -13.48
CA PHE A 82 2.91 3.33 -13.94
C PHE A 82 2.39 3.15 -15.37
N HIS A 83 1.18 3.64 -15.63
CA HIS A 83 0.61 3.79 -16.97
C HIS A 83 0.34 5.26 -17.23
N GLU A 84 1.02 5.85 -18.22
CA GLU A 84 0.95 7.28 -18.54
C GLU A 84 -0.46 7.80 -18.83
N VAL A 85 -1.35 6.94 -19.33
CA VAL A 85 -2.72 7.33 -19.75
C VAL A 85 -3.76 7.18 -18.62
N ASP A 86 -3.57 6.21 -17.73
CA ASP A 86 -4.59 5.82 -16.73
C ASP A 86 -4.14 6.04 -15.28
N SER A 87 -2.86 6.38 -15.06
CA SER A 87 -2.31 6.63 -13.73
C SER A 87 -2.31 8.11 -13.42
N SER A 88 -2.95 8.48 -12.32
CA SER A 88 -2.97 9.85 -11.81
C SER A 88 -2.35 9.90 -10.42
N GLU A 89 -1.83 11.07 -10.01
CA GLU A 89 -1.33 11.33 -8.64
C GLU A 89 -2.34 10.90 -7.58
N PHE A 90 -3.64 11.13 -7.84
CA PHE A 90 -4.72 10.72 -6.96
C PHE A 90 -4.77 9.20 -6.71
N GLY A 91 -4.48 8.38 -7.73
CA GLY A 91 -4.42 6.93 -7.59
C GLY A 91 -3.27 6.49 -6.70
N TYR A 92 -2.09 7.11 -6.86
CA TYR A 92 -0.92 6.83 -6.03
C TYR A 92 -1.11 7.29 -4.59
N ARG A 93 -1.80 8.40 -4.36
CA ARG A 93 -2.20 8.82 -3.01
C ARG A 93 -3.11 7.78 -2.35
N ILE A 94 -4.14 7.31 -3.05
CA ILE A 94 -5.02 6.24 -2.53
C ILE A 94 -4.21 4.99 -2.24
N ALA A 95 -3.31 4.60 -3.14
CA ALA A 95 -2.45 3.43 -2.93
C ALA A 95 -1.57 3.60 -1.68
N GLY A 96 -1.02 4.80 -1.44
CA GLY A 96 -0.27 5.13 -0.23
C GLY A 96 -1.10 5.01 1.05
N VAL A 97 -2.33 5.53 1.08
CA VAL A 97 -3.24 5.40 2.24
C VAL A 97 -3.53 3.93 2.53
N GLN A 98 -3.85 3.18 1.49
CA GLN A 98 -4.13 1.74 1.59
C GLN A 98 -2.91 0.96 2.09
N ALA A 99 -1.72 1.29 1.60
CA ALA A 99 -0.46 0.66 2.02
C ALA A 99 -0.14 0.96 3.49
N GLY A 100 -0.25 2.23 3.90
CA GLY A 100 -0.03 2.63 5.29
C GLY A 100 -1.01 1.94 6.25
N ARG A 101 -2.31 1.95 5.94
CA ARG A 101 -3.32 1.24 6.74
C ARG A 101 -3.05 -0.27 6.79
N ALA A 102 -2.69 -0.88 5.68
CA ALA A 102 -2.33 -2.29 5.61
C ALA A 102 -1.12 -2.63 6.50
N ALA A 103 -0.11 -1.76 6.53
CA ALA A 103 1.04 -1.90 7.41
C ALA A 103 0.63 -1.82 8.89
N LEU A 104 -0.25 -0.89 9.27
CA LEU A 104 -0.74 -0.79 10.64
C LEU A 104 -1.54 -2.02 11.08
N VAL A 105 -2.38 -2.56 10.20
CA VAL A 105 -3.12 -3.82 10.46
C VAL A 105 -2.15 -4.99 10.57
N GLY A 106 -1.19 -5.11 9.66
CA GLY A 106 -0.15 -6.14 9.69
C GLY A 106 0.74 -6.05 10.93
N ALA A 107 0.94 -4.84 11.45
CA ALA A 107 1.69 -4.58 12.67
C ALA A 107 0.86 -4.75 13.97
N GLY A 108 -0.45 -5.00 13.86
CA GLY A 108 -1.35 -5.13 15.00
C GLY A 108 -1.70 -3.81 15.70
N LEU A 109 -1.44 -2.67 15.06
CA LEU A 109 -1.80 -1.33 15.56
C LEU A 109 -3.25 -0.95 15.19
N LEU A 110 -3.78 -1.52 14.11
CA LEU A 110 -5.18 -1.39 13.72
C LEU A 110 -5.92 -2.72 13.82
N PRO A 111 -7.24 -2.67 14.08
CA PRO A 111 -8.07 -3.86 14.08
C PRO A 111 -8.01 -4.60 12.72
N PRO A 112 -8.06 -5.95 12.73
CA PRO A 112 -8.05 -6.74 11.50
C PRO A 112 -9.26 -6.45 10.58
N GLU A 113 -10.41 -6.05 11.14
CA GLU A 113 -11.60 -5.67 10.37
C GLU A 113 -11.38 -4.42 9.49
N GLU A 114 -10.48 -3.52 9.88
CA GLU A 114 -10.12 -2.37 9.04
C GLU A 114 -9.43 -2.84 7.75
N GLY A 115 -8.71 -3.97 7.84
CA GLY A 115 -8.10 -4.66 6.71
C GLY A 115 -9.13 -5.10 5.66
N ASP A 116 -10.37 -5.42 6.05
CA ASP A 116 -11.42 -5.83 5.14
C ASP A 116 -11.90 -4.68 4.23
N ALA A 117 -11.83 -3.43 4.71
CA ALA A 117 -12.08 -2.25 3.90
C ALA A 117 -10.97 -2.01 2.85
N LEU A 118 -9.77 -2.54 3.08
CA LEU A 118 -8.61 -2.40 2.19
C LEU A 118 -8.66 -3.41 1.04
N ARG A 119 -9.69 -3.33 0.20
CA ARG A 119 -9.92 -4.29 -0.92
C ARG A 119 -8.82 -4.36 -1.96
N TRP A 120 -7.93 -3.36 -2.02
CA TRP A 120 -6.83 -3.26 -2.98
C TRP A 120 -5.46 -3.57 -2.38
N ALA A 121 -5.35 -3.72 -1.06
CA ALA A 121 -4.10 -3.99 -0.39
C ALA A 121 -3.98 -5.47 -0.01
N THR A 122 -2.81 -6.03 -0.22
CA THR A 122 -2.45 -7.41 0.12
C THR A 122 -1.11 -7.40 0.85
N TRP A 123 -0.97 -8.20 1.89
CA TRP A 123 0.27 -8.31 2.67
C TRP A 123 0.39 -9.73 3.24
N PRO A 124 1.61 -10.22 3.50
CA PRO A 124 1.81 -11.55 4.08
C PRO A 124 1.09 -11.64 5.43
N GLY A 125 0.20 -12.64 5.55
CA GLY A 125 -0.70 -12.82 6.69
C GLY A 125 -2.18 -12.62 6.34
N ARG A 126 -2.50 -11.82 5.32
CA ARG A 126 -3.85 -11.68 4.77
C ARG A 126 -4.02 -12.56 3.54
N GLY A 127 -5.05 -13.42 3.53
CA GLY A 127 -5.44 -14.14 2.32
C GLY A 127 -5.87 -13.16 1.21
N ASP A 128 -5.45 -13.39 -0.02
CA ASP A 128 -5.78 -12.53 -1.18
C ASP A 128 -7.31 -12.33 -1.28
N PRO A 129 -7.84 -11.09 -1.12
CA PRO A 129 -9.26 -10.83 -1.17
C PRO A 129 -9.85 -11.16 -2.56
N ALA A 130 -9.05 -11.09 -3.63
CA ALA A 130 -9.48 -11.51 -4.97
C ALA A 130 -9.61 -13.05 -5.08
N ARG A 131 -8.91 -13.80 -4.22
CA ARG A 131 -8.96 -15.27 -4.17
C ARG A 131 -9.96 -15.80 -3.14
N ALA A 132 -10.39 -14.98 -2.18
CA ALA A 132 -11.40 -15.32 -1.17
C ALA A 132 -12.79 -15.63 -1.78
N GLY A 133 -13.08 -15.12 -2.98
CA GLY A 133 -14.34 -15.37 -3.69
C GLY A 133 -14.50 -16.72 -4.41
N LYS A 134 -13.51 -17.64 -4.35
CA LYS A 134 -13.57 -18.93 -5.09
C LYS A 134 -13.56 -20.20 -4.22
N ARG A 135 -13.98 -20.10 -2.96
CA ARG A 135 -14.22 -21.26 -2.07
C ARG A 135 -15.67 -21.28 -1.58
N GLY A 136 -16.61 -21.44 -2.51
CA GLY A 136 -18.01 -21.70 -2.21
C GLY A 136 -18.70 -22.27 -3.43
N GLY A 137 -18.83 -23.60 -3.50
CA GLY A 137 -19.51 -24.27 -4.61
C GLY A 137 -18.89 -25.60 -5.06
N ARG A 138 -18.54 -26.48 -4.12
CA ARG A 138 -18.45 -27.92 -4.41
C ARG A 138 -18.90 -28.72 -3.19
N ALA A 139 -20.21 -28.88 -3.09
CA ALA A 139 -20.90 -29.95 -2.38
C ALA A 139 -22.19 -30.13 -3.20
N SER A 140 -22.16 -31.04 -4.18
CA SER A 140 -22.61 -32.44 -4.11
C SER A 140 -24.01 -32.55 -4.68
#